data_AF-A0A9D7MK04-F1
#
_entry.id   AF-A0A9D7MK04-F1
#
_cell.length_a   1.000
_cell.length_b   1.000
_cell.length_c   1.000
_cell.angle_alpha   90.00
_cell.angle_beta   90.00
_cell.angle_gamma   90.00
#
_symmetry.space_group_name_H-M   'P 1'
#
loop_
_entity.id
_entity.type
_entity.pdbx_description
1 polymer ?
#
loop_
_entity_poly.entity_id
_entity_poly.type
_entity_poly.pdbx_seq_one_letter_code
_entity_poly.pdbx_strand_id
1 'polypeptide(L)'
;MKLHIAEIISEYEKNNCRDAVITGGEPAMQKEEPVELCTALRKSNENVYITLETNGTIFGEFANRVDLLSISPKLNISSIWNKVRKDPSPQY
;
A
#
# COMPACT_ATOMS: atom_id res chain seq x y z
N MET A 1 2.48 -17.47 6.24
CA MET A 1 1.06 -17.67 6.63
C MET A 1 0.25 -16.62 5.91
N LYS A 2 -0.78 -17.01 5.15
CA LYS A 2 -1.72 -16.08 4.50
C LYS A 2 -2.94 -15.96 5.43
N LEU A 3 -3.35 -14.74 5.74
CA LEU A 3 -4.57 -14.49 6.50
C LEU A 3 -5.75 -14.34 5.54
N HIS A 4 -6.91 -14.83 5.94
CA HIS A 4 -8.16 -14.54 5.27
C HIS A 4 -8.71 -13.18 5.73
N ILE A 5 -9.49 -12.52 4.87
CA ILE A 5 -10.08 -11.20 5.17
C ILE A 5 -10.87 -11.22 6.47
N ALA A 6 -11.63 -12.29 6.75
CA ALA A 6 -12.38 -12.42 7.99
C ALA A 6 -11.49 -12.37 9.24
N GLU A 7 -10.29 -12.95 9.19
CA GLU A 7 -9.33 -12.90 10.29
C GLU A 7 -8.76 -11.49 10.47
N ILE A 8 -8.49 -10.79 9.36
CA ILE A 8 -8.03 -9.39 9.38
C ILE A 8 -9.08 -8.48 10.03
N ILE A 9 -10.36 -8.63 9.64
CA ILE A 9 -11.45 -7.85 10.22
C ILE A 9 -11.64 -8.17 11.70
N SER A 10 -11.55 -9.45 12.10
CA SER A 10 -11.64 -9.84 13.51
C SER A 10 -10.56 -9.18 14.37
N GLU A 11 -9.33 -9.06 13.86
CA GLU A 11 -8.26 -8.34 14.56
C GLU A 11 -8.48 -6.82 14.56
N TYR A 12 -8.94 -6.25 13.45
CA TYR A 12 -9.25 -4.82 13.35
C TYR A 12 -10.31 -4.38 14.38
N GLU A 13 -11.39 -5.16 14.53
CA GLU A 13 -12.50 -4.87 15.46
C GLU A 13 -12.06 -4.85 16.92
N LYS A 14 -11.04 -5.65 17.29
CA LYS A 14 -10.49 -5.67 18.66
C LYS A 14 -9.80 -4.38 19.05
N ASN A 15 -9.30 -3.61 18.09
CA ASN A 15 -8.44 -2.45 18.33
C ASN A 15 -9.20 -1.11 18.28
N ASN A 16 -10.51 -1.11 17.97
CA ASN A 16 -11.36 0.10 17.86
C ASN A 16 -10.71 1.23 17.04
N CYS A 17 -10.03 0.87 15.95
CA CYS A 17 -9.33 1.82 15.09
C CYS A 17 -10.32 2.59 14.20
N ARG A 18 -9.98 3.84 13.88
CA ARG A 18 -10.74 4.68 12.93
C ARG A 18 -10.08 4.75 11.55
N ASP A 19 -8.81 4.36 11.47
CA ASP A 19 -8.00 4.45 10.27
C ASP A 19 -7.45 3.07 9.94
N ALA A 20 -7.41 2.75 8.65
CA ALA A 20 -6.79 1.54 8.14
C ALA A 20 -5.82 1.92 7.02
N VAL A 21 -4.55 1.53 7.18
CA VAL A 21 -3.52 1.71 6.14
C VAL A 21 -3.25 0.37 5.48
N ILE A 22 -3.63 0.25 4.21
CA ILE A 22 -3.35 -0.91 3.36
C ILE A 22 -2.03 -0.65 2.64
N THR A 23 -0.99 -1.34 3.10
CA THR A 23 0.37 -1.26 2.56
C THR A 23 0.93 -2.67 2.37
N GLY A 24 2.20 -2.78 1.97
CA GLY A 24 2.89 -4.03 1.70
C GLY A 24 3.99 -3.82 0.67
N GLY A 25 4.55 -4.89 0.09
CA GLY A 25 5.48 -4.77 -1.04
C GLY A 25 4.88 -3.92 -2.17
N GLU A 26 3.84 -4.45 -2.82
CA GLU A 26 2.92 -3.68 -3.66
C GLU A 26 1.50 -4.24 -3.46
N PRO A 27 0.59 -3.55 -2.74
CA PRO A 27 -0.73 -4.09 -2.44
C PRO A 27 -1.55 -4.40 -3.70
N ALA A 28 -1.38 -3.62 -4.78
CA ALA A 28 -2.10 -3.86 -6.03
C ALA A 28 -1.73 -5.19 -6.72
N MET A 29 -0.62 -5.85 -6.34
CA MET A 29 -0.30 -7.20 -6.82
C MET A 29 -1.26 -8.28 -6.33
N GLN A 30 -2.04 -8.01 -5.27
CA GLN A 30 -3.01 -8.95 -4.70
C GLN A 30 -4.35 -8.96 -5.46
N LYS A 31 -4.41 -8.32 -6.64
CA LYS A 31 -5.57 -8.30 -7.55
C LYS A 31 -6.82 -7.73 -6.87
N GLU A 32 -7.85 -8.56 -6.66
CA GLU A 32 -9.14 -8.14 -6.09
C GLU A 32 -9.12 -8.08 -4.55
N GLU A 33 -8.13 -8.67 -3.89
CA GLU A 33 -8.09 -8.73 -2.42
C GLU A 33 -8.09 -7.33 -1.76
N PRO A 34 -7.39 -6.29 -2.28
CA PRO A 34 -7.51 -4.93 -1.75
C PRO A 34 -8.94 -4.38 -1.84
N VAL A 35 -9.67 -4.66 -2.92
CA VAL A 35 -11.07 -4.25 -3.10
C VAL A 35 -11.97 -4.94 -2.09
N GLU A 36 -11.80 -6.24 -1.90
CA GLU A 36 -12.55 -7.05 -0.93
C GLU A 36 -12.26 -6.58 0.50
N LEU A 37 -11.00 -6.29 0.83
CA LEU A 37 -10.60 -5.79 2.14
C LEU A 37 -11.19 -4.40 2.43
N CYS A 38 -11.12 -3.46 1.49
CA CYS A 38 -11.74 -2.13 1.66
C CYS A 38 -13.26 -2.27 1.92
N THR A 39 -13.91 -3.17 1.17
CA THR A 39 -15.34 -3.44 1.32
C THR A 39 -15.66 -4.04 2.70
N ALA A 40 -14.84 -4.97 3.18
CA ALA A 40 -15.02 -5.60 4.49
C ALA A 40 -14.77 -4.61 5.64
N LEU A 41 -13.73 -3.77 5.55
CA LEU A 41 -13.44 -2.73 6.55
C LEU A 41 -14.60 -1.74 6.69
N ARG A 42 -15.16 -1.27 5.57
CA ARG A 42 -16.31 -0.33 5.57
C ARG A 42 -17.60 -0.96 6.07
N LYS A 43 -17.77 -2.28 5.88
CA LYS A 43 -18.89 -3.02 6.48
C LYS A 43 -18.74 -3.16 8.00
N SER A 44 -17.51 -3.32 8.48
CA SER A 44 -17.20 -3.44 9.92
C SER A 44 -17.27 -2.09 10.64
N ASN A 45 -16.78 -1.03 10.01
CA ASN A 45 -16.85 0.34 10.51
C ASN A 45 -17.16 1.29 9.36
N GLU A 46 -18.39 1.82 9.32
CA GLU A 46 -18.84 2.75 8.26
C GLU A 46 -18.04 4.06 8.21
N ASN A 47 -17.39 4.43 9.32
CA ASN A 47 -16.63 5.68 9.48
C ASN A 47 -15.11 5.46 9.36
N VAL A 48 -14.67 4.28 8.90
CA VAL A 48 -13.25 4.01 8.71
C VAL A 48 -12.66 4.89 7.60
N TYR A 49 -11.50 5.49 7.86
CA TYR A 49 -10.71 6.18 6.85
C TYR A 49 -9.65 5.22 6.30
N ILE A 50 -9.71 4.92 5.00
CA ILE A 50 -8.82 3.94 4.37
C ILE A 50 -7.77 4.66 3.53
N THR A 51 -6.50 4.45 3.88
CA THR A 51 -5.36 4.83 3.05
C THR A 51 -4.79 3.60 2.35
N LEU A 52 -4.51 3.69 1.06
CA LEU A 52 -3.71 2.68 0.36
C LEU A 52 -2.38 3.29 -0.11
N GLU A 53 -1.29 2.62 0.23
CA GLU A 53 0.06 3.02 -0.15
C GLU A 53 0.57 2.14 -1.30
N THR A 54 0.97 2.75 -2.43
CA THR A 54 1.39 2.01 -3.64
C THR A 54 2.59 2.68 -4.30
N ASN A 55 3.37 1.90 -5.06
CA ASN A 55 4.38 2.43 -5.96
C ASN A 55 3.79 3.06 -7.24
N GLY A 56 2.49 2.88 -7.49
CA GLY A 56 1.75 3.47 -8.60
C GLY A 56 1.94 2.77 -9.95
N THR A 57 2.49 1.55 -9.99
CA THR A 57 2.72 0.80 -11.24
C THR A 57 1.53 -0.05 -11.69
N ILE A 58 0.58 -0.34 -10.80
CA ILE A 58 -0.62 -1.14 -11.08
C ILE A 58 -1.86 -0.33 -10.66
N PHE A 59 -2.80 -0.18 -11.59
CA PHE A 59 -4.10 0.45 -11.35
C PHE A 59 -5.18 -0.60 -11.14
N GLY A 60 -6.13 -0.32 -10.26
CA GLY A 60 -7.25 -1.23 -9.99
C GLY A 60 -8.38 -0.52 -9.27
N GLU A 61 -9.49 -1.25 -9.10
CA GLU A 61 -10.74 -0.68 -8.56
C GLU A 61 -10.64 -0.28 -7.08
N PHE A 62 -9.59 -0.71 -6.38
CA PHE A 62 -9.28 -0.24 -5.04
C PHE A 62 -9.14 1.28 -4.96
N ALA A 63 -8.71 1.94 -6.05
CA ALA A 63 -8.54 3.40 -6.08
C ALA A 63 -9.87 4.15 -5.85
N ASN A 64 -11.01 3.55 -6.22
CA ASN A 64 -12.34 4.09 -5.97
C ASN A 64 -12.89 3.71 -4.58
N ARG A 65 -12.14 2.91 -3.82
CA ARG A 65 -12.55 2.32 -2.53
C ARG A 65 -11.68 2.75 -1.36
N VAL A 66 -10.85 3.75 -1.56
CA VAL A 66 -9.99 4.33 -0.53
C VAL A 66 -10.31 5.81 -0.41
N ASP A 67 -10.05 6.35 0.78
CA ASP A 67 -10.26 7.77 1.07
C ASP A 67 -8.99 8.58 0.74
N LEU A 68 -7.84 7.91 0.80
CA LEU A 68 -6.54 8.44 0.39
C LEU A 68 -5.74 7.40 -0.39
N LEU A 69 -5.20 7.81 -1.53
CA LEU A 69 -4.21 7.04 -2.27
C LEU A 69 -2.84 7.72 -2.12
N SER A 70 -1.94 7.09 -1.38
CA SER A 70 -0.56 7.55 -1.18
C SER A 70 0.35 6.88 -2.20
N ILE A 71 0.79 7.63 -3.21
CA ILE A 71 1.60 7.10 -4.32
C ILE A 71 3.06 7.51 -4.11
N SER A 72 3.96 6.53 -4.01
CA SER A 72 5.41 6.72 -3.94
C SER A 72 6.07 6.15 -5.19
N PRO A 73 6.18 6.92 -6.30
CA PRO A 73 6.82 6.45 -7.53
C PRO A 73 8.25 5.96 -7.25
N LYS A 74 8.54 4.71 -7.59
CA LYS A 74 9.89 4.16 -7.50
C LYS A 74 10.55 4.27 -8.87
N LEU A 75 11.39 5.28 -9.05
CA LEU A 75 12.21 5.41 -10.25
C LEU A 75 13.35 4.39 -10.23
N ASN A 76 13.75 3.86 -11.39
CA ASN A 76 14.89 2.95 -11.58
C ASN A 76 16.27 3.61 -11.34
N ILE A 77 16.31 4.62 -10.47
CA ILE A 77 17.47 5.45 -10.16
C ILE A 77 18.45 4.75 -9.20
N SER A 78 18.10 3.59 -8.63
CA SER A 78 18.97 2.85 -7.71
C SER A 78 20.24 2.29 -8.37
N SER A 79 20.25 2.06 -9.68
CA SER A 79 21.45 1.60 -10.41
C SER A 79 22.34 2.75 -10.91
N ILE A 80 21.77 3.95 -11.10
CA ILE A 80 22.49 5.12 -11.59
C ILE A 80 23.37 5.72 -10.47
N TRP A 81 22.82 5.93 -9.26
CA TRP A 81 23.63 6.46 -8.15
C TRP A 81 24.75 5.52 -7.70
N ASN A 82 24.55 4.20 -7.82
CA ASN A 82 25.58 3.21 -7.49
C ASN A 82 26.74 3.17 -8.50
N LYS A 83 26.54 3.64 -9.74
CA LYS A 83 27.63 3.86 -10.70
C LYS A 83 28.35 5.19 -10.46
N VAL A 84 27.63 6.24 -10.10
CA VAL A 84 28.20 7.59 -9.90
C VAL A 84 29.05 7.68 -8.62
N ARG A 85 28.78 6.85 -7.59
CA ARG A 85 29.57 6.85 -6.35
C ARG A 85 30.89 6.07 -6.39
N LYS A 86 31.24 5.42 -7.50
CA LYS A 86 32.48 4.63 -7.61
C LYS A 86 33.71 5.39 -8.10
N ASP A 87 33.61 6.70 -8.34
CA ASP A 87 34.81 7.54 -8.50
C ASP A 87 34.59 8.92 -7.85
N PRO A 88 35.08 9.13 -6.62
CA PRO A 88 35.00 10.41 -5.95
C PRO A 88 36.21 11.32 -6.20
N SER A 89 37.10 11.03 -7.17
CA SER A 89 38.23 11.92 -7.42
C SER A 89 37.82 13.13 -8.28
N PRO A 90 37.92 14.38 -7.77
CA PRO A 90 37.85 15.55 -8.64
C PRO A 90 39.12 15.53 -9.49
N GLN A 91 38.97 15.47 -10.82
CA GLN A 91 40.06 15.76 -11.73
C GLN A 91 40.30 17.28 -11.73
N TYR A 92 41.16 17.74 -10.82
CA TYR A 92 41.85 19.02 -10.91
C TYR A 92 43.35 18.76 -11.07
#